data_AF-A0A6M6JM96-F1
#
_entry.id   AF-A0A6M6JM96-F1
#
_cell.length_a   1.000
_cell.length_b   1.000
_cell.length_c   1.000
_cell.angle_alpha   90.00
_cell.angle_beta   90.00
_cell.angle_gamma   90.00
#
_symmetry.space_group_name_H-M   'P 1'
#
loop_
_entity.id
_entity.type
_entity.pdbx_description
1 polymer ?
#
loop_
_entity_poly.entity_id
_entity_poly.type
_entity_poly.pdbx_seq_one_letter_code
_entity_poly.pdbx_strand_id
1 'polypeptide(L)'
;MGLRAVVMGALGVLLLVGGCGGAEGREAERAALGSVPAAEEAEVRPAAAPASDVVRVVTVLDGDTFTVSDGRTVRVLGIDSCELDTGAGREARANAQALLPVGRSVTLRAEPGVDRDPYSRHLRYVTTPAGSDLGTAMIGEPHTGVYEGGDAAPAYVAGLRRADDGPRVCDTPTAAPTTTPAPATTAPRTAAPRTAAPATTRPAPAPQPLAQPAPRPAPAPEPEPEPEPEPQRESSGCHPSYTPCVPDGPDLDCPQIGFAVTVTGPDEFRLDGSDNDGKGCESYG
;
A
#
# COMPACT_ATOMS: atom_id res chain seq x y z
N MET A 1 48.55 -2.59 -42.38
CA MET A 1 49.57 -3.57 -42.79
C MET A 1 50.09 -4.30 -41.55
N GLY A 2 50.27 -5.63 -41.63
CA GLY A 2 50.84 -6.52 -40.60
C GLY A 2 49.79 -7.49 -40.02
N LEU A 3 49.48 -8.67 -40.61
CA LEU A 3 50.20 -9.98 -40.59
C LEU A 3 50.70 -10.40 -39.20
N ARG A 4 50.68 -11.66 -38.73
CA ARG A 4 50.02 -12.96 -38.97
C ARG A 4 50.69 -13.94 -37.96
N ALA A 5 49.99 -15.02 -37.57
CA ALA A 5 50.49 -16.34 -37.10
C ALA A 5 51.01 -16.50 -35.64
N VAL A 6 50.34 -17.31 -34.78
CA VAL A 6 50.43 -18.78 -34.52
C VAL A 6 51.56 -19.16 -33.55
N VAL A 7 51.22 -19.79 -32.42
CA VAL A 7 51.98 -20.91 -31.82
C VAL A 7 51.00 -21.93 -31.22
N MET A 8 51.24 -23.19 -31.57
CA MET A 8 50.57 -24.45 -31.22
C MET A 8 51.42 -25.20 -30.17
N GLY A 9 50.81 -26.15 -29.45
CA GLY A 9 51.48 -27.34 -28.89
C GLY A 9 51.56 -27.36 -27.35
N ALA A 10 50.85 -28.20 -26.60
CA ALA A 10 50.77 -29.67 -26.53
C ALA A 10 51.74 -30.29 -25.50
N LEU A 11 51.19 -31.07 -24.56
CA LEU A 11 51.69 -32.29 -23.87
C LEU A 11 50.81 -32.48 -22.61
N GLY A 12 50.16 -33.59 -22.27
CA GLY A 12 50.23 -34.97 -22.75
C GLY A 12 50.73 -35.93 -21.66
N VAL A 13 49.82 -36.76 -21.14
CA VAL A 13 50.03 -38.13 -20.56
C VAL A 13 50.82 -38.21 -19.22
N LEU A 14 50.77 -39.18 -18.30
CA LEU A 14 50.29 -40.58 -18.21
C LEU A 14 50.28 -41.07 -16.73
N LEU A 15 49.41 -42.06 -16.44
CA LEU A 15 49.27 -42.86 -15.21
C LEU A 15 50.53 -43.63 -14.73
N LEU A 16 50.59 -43.97 -13.43
CA LEU A 16 50.64 -45.35 -12.82
C LEU A 16 51.14 -45.27 -11.35
N VAL A 17 50.31 -45.63 -10.34
CA VAL A 17 50.19 -46.94 -9.63
C VAL A 17 51.39 -47.32 -8.73
N GLY A 18 51.11 -47.62 -7.45
CA GLY A 18 51.99 -48.41 -6.58
C GLY A 18 51.71 -48.24 -5.08
N GLY A 19 51.02 -49.21 -4.47
CA GLY A 19 50.78 -49.28 -3.02
C GLY A 19 51.77 -50.20 -2.27
N CYS A 20 51.70 -50.13 -0.94
CA CYS A 20 52.05 -51.13 0.10
C CYS A 20 51.38 -50.57 1.38
N GLY A 21 50.56 -51.25 2.18
CA GLY A 21 50.61 -52.63 2.65
C GLY A 21 50.87 -52.58 4.17
N GLY A 22 49.84 -52.85 4.99
CA GLY A 22 49.94 -52.91 6.45
C GLY A 22 48.59 -53.17 7.12
N ALA A 23 48.31 -54.44 7.41
CA ALA A 23 47.22 -54.91 8.26
C ALA A 23 47.55 -54.61 9.76
N GLU A 24 46.66 -54.63 10.77
CA GLU A 24 45.81 -55.69 11.30
C GLU A 24 44.95 -55.13 12.48
N GLY A 25 43.82 -55.77 12.80
CA GLY A 25 43.10 -55.67 14.10
C GLY A 25 41.68 -55.08 14.00
N ARG A 26 40.60 -55.89 13.95
CA ARG A 26 39.72 -56.30 15.09
C ARG A 26 39.27 -55.08 15.93
N GLU A 27 37.99 -54.74 16.10
CA GLU A 27 36.82 -55.50 16.55
C GLU A 27 35.55 -54.79 16.03
N ALA A 28 34.61 -55.45 15.34
CA ALA A 28 33.42 -56.07 15.92
C ALA A 28 32.64 -55.18 16.92
N GLU A 29 31.86 -54.22 16.42
CA GLU A 29 30.67 -53.74 17.14
C GLU A 29 29.45 -53.81 16.22
N ARG A 30 28.69 -54.89 16.40
CA ARG A 30 27.32 -55.01 15.92
C ARG A 30 26.45 -54.11 16.79
N ALA A 31 26.16 -52.90 16.32
CA ALA A 31 25.07 -52.10 16.83
C ALA A 31 23.89 -52.17 15.84
N ALA A 32 22.71 -52.38 16.42
CA ALA A 32 21.48 -52.76 15.77
C ALA A 32 21.06 -51.85 14.59
N LEU A 33 20.59 -52.49 13.52
CA LEU A 33 19.75 -51.87 12.50
C LEU A 33 18.43 -51.44 13.17
N GLY A 34 18.42 -50.24 13.73
CA GLY A 34 17.19 -49.52 14.04
C GLY A 34 16.56 -49.09 12.72
N SER A 35 15.42 -49.67 12.39
CA SER A 35 14.58 -49.24 11.27
C SER A 35 14.18 -47.78 11.51
N VAL A 36 14.79 -46.85 10.77
CA VAL A 36 14.28 -45.48 10.67
C VAL A 36 12.88 -45.57 10.04
N PRO A 37 11.82 -45.05 10.69
CA PRO A 37 10.56 -44.87 9.99
C PRO A 37 10.82 -43.90 8.84
N ALA A 38 10.21 -44.17 7.69
CA ALA A 38 10.19 -43.22 6.59
C ALA A 38 9.68 -41.89 7.14
N ALA A 39 10.53 -40.87 7.14
CA ALA A 39 10.10 -39.51 7.33
C ALA A 39 9.09 -39.25 6.21
N GLU A 40 7.83 -39.03 6.59
CA GLU A 40 6.86 -38.41 5.70
C GLU A 40 7.49 -37.11 5.23
N GLU A 41 7.80 -37.03 3.94
CA GLU A 41 7.99 -35.77 3.23
C GLU A 41 6.69 -34.98 3.44
N ALA A 42 6.70 -34.10 4.43
CA ALA A 42 5.66 -33.11 4.61
C ALA A 42 5.61 -32.30 3.31
N GLU A 43 4.62 -32.58 2.47
CA GLU A 43 4.35 -31.86 1.25
C GLU A 43 4.19 -30.38 1.63
N VAL A 44 5.21 -29.58 1.31
CA VAL A 44 5.25 -28.15 1.59
C VAL A 44 4.12 -27.53 0.77
N ARG A 45 2.96 -27.34 1.41
CA ARG A 45 1.86 -26.58 0.81
C ARG A 45 2.40 -25.20 0.44
N PRO A 46 2.27 -24.75 -0.82
CA PRO A 46 2.68 -23.41 -1.19
C PRO A 46 1.94 -22.42 -0.29
N ALA A 47 2.68 -21.52 0.35
CA ALA A 47 2.11 -20.41 1.08
C ALA A 47 1.14 -19.69 0.13
N ALA A 48 -0.12 -19.52 0.56
CA ALA A 48 -1.12 -18.84 -0.23
C ALA A 48 -0.57 -17.47 -0.65
N ALA A 49 -0.62 -17.17 -1.95
CA ALA A 49 -0.25 -15.86 -2.44
C ALA A 49 -1.08 -14.80 -1.69
N PRO A 50 -0.48 -13.65 -1.33
CA PRO A 50 -1.20 -12.60 -0.60
C PRO A 50 -2.45 -12.21 -1.38
N ALA A 51 -3.56 -12.06 -0.67
CA ALA A 51 -4.84 -11.71 -1.26
C ALA A 51 -4.72 -10.40 -2.05
N SER A 52 -5.24 -10.43 -3.28
CA SER A 52 -5.27 -9.28 -4.18
C SER A 52 -6.70 -8.97 -4.57
N ASP A 53 -7.10 -7.71 -4.45
CA ASP A 53 -8.42 -7.22 -4.81
C ASP A 53 -8.38 -6.58 -6.20
N VAL A 54 -9.37 -6.86 -7.05
CA VAL A 54 -9.54 -6.13 -8.32
C VAL A 54 -10.69 -5.14 -8.17
N VAL A 55 -10.39 -3.84 -8.32
CA VAL A 55 -11.36 -2.75 -8.12
C VAL A 55 -11.24 -1.70 -9.21
N ARG A 56 -12.26 -0.85 -9.38
CA ARG A 56 -12.23 0.23 -10.36
C ARG A 56 -11.77 1.54 -9.74
N VAL A 57 -10.97 2.31 -10.47
CA VAL A 57 -10.57 3.67 -10.10
C VAL A 57 -11.77 4.61 -10.23
N VAL A 58 -12.05 5.40 -9.20
CA VAL A 58 -13.14 6.40 -9.20
C VAL A 58 -12.57 7.80 -9.34
N THR A 59 -11.55 8.16 -8.58
CA THR A 59 -10.93 9.49 -8.64
C THR A 59 -9.47 9.41 -8.25
N VAL A 60 -8.58 10.02 -9.02
CA VAL A 60 -7.19 10.23 -8.61
C VAL A 60 -7.11 11.57 -7.88
N LEU A 61 -6.76 11.52 -6.59
CA LEU A 61 -6.69 12.70 -5.71
C LEU A 61 -5.39 13.46 -5.97
N ASP A 62 -4.25 12.78 -5.84
CA ASP A 62 -2.90 13.28 -6.07
C ASP A 62 -2.00 12.21 -6.74
N GLY A 63 -0.67 12.34 -6.63
CA GLY A 63 0.28 11.42 -7.27
C GLY A 63 0.39 10.03 -6.63
N ASP A 64 -0.01 9.87 -5.36
CA ASP A 64 0.08 8.60 -4.64
C ASP A 64 -1.23 8.17 -3.97
N THR A 65 -2.31 8.95 -4.11
CA THR A 65 -3.58 8.73 -3.45
C THR A 65 -4.75 8.80 -4.44
N PHE A 66 -5.63 7.80 -4.39
CA PHE A 66 -6.83 7.71 -5.23
C PHE A 66 -7.98 6.99 -4.53
N THR A 67 -9.19 7.11 -5.05
CA THR A 67 -10.39 6.40 -4.55
C THR A 67 -10.84 5.33 -5.52
N VAL A 68 -11.46 4.29 -4.98
CA VAL A 68 -11.93 3.12 -5.74
C VAL A 68 -13.42 2.84 -5.55
N SER A 69 -13.97 1.96 -6.38
CA SER A 69 -15.42 1.73 -6.51
C SER A 69 -16.14 1.22 -5.27
N ASP A 70 -15.42 0.68 -4.29
CA ASP A 70 -15.98 0.24 -3.01
C ASP A 70 -15.90 1.32 -1.91
N GLY A 71 -15.51 2.54 -2.28
CA GLY A 71 -15.46 3.69 -1.38
C GLY A 71 -14.15 3.84 -0.62
N ARG A 72 -13.19 2.91 -0.77
CA ARG A 72 -11.87 3.05 -0.16
C ARG A 72 -11.08 4.20 -0.80
N THR A 73 -10.36 4.94 0.04
CA THR A 73 -9.22 5.78 -0.38
C THR A 73 -7.96 4.95 -0.22
N VAL A 74 -7.17 4.84 -1.28
CA VAL A 74 -5.93 4.06 -1.34
C VAL A 74 -4.74 5.01 -1.42
N ARG A 75 -3.76 4.82 -0.54
CA ARG A 75 -2.41 5.40 -0.61
C ARG A 75 -1.45 4.33 -1.11
N VAL A 76 -0.64 4.67 -2.10
CA VAL A 76 0.33 3.77 -2.70
C VAL A 76 1.49 3.56 -1.73
N LEU A 77 1.83 2.30 -1.46
CA LEU A 77 2.91 1.92 -0.56
C LEU A 77 4.29 2.32 -1.11
N GLY A 78 5.18 2.76 -0.22
CA GLY A 78 6.60 2.95 -0.51
C GLY A 78 6.98 4.19 -1.33
N ILE A 79 6.01 4.97 -1.81
CA ILE A 79 6.25 6.24 -2.51
C ILE A 79 5.55 7.41 -1.81
N ASP A 80 6.07 8.60 -2.05
CA ASP A 80 5.49 9.85 -1.60
C ASP A 80 5.56 10.86 -2.75
N SER A 81 4.43 11.41 -3.17
CA SER A 81 4.34 12.41 -4.25
C SER A 81 4.13 13.85 -3.77
N CYS A 82 4.59 14.83 -4.53
CA CYS A 82 4.44 16.24 -4.18
C CYS A 82 2.97 16.64 -3.95
N GLU A 83 2.77 17.53 -2.99
CA GLU A 83 1.45 18.04 -2.59
C GLU A 83 0.76 18.81 -3.72
N LEU A 84 -0.56 18.70 -3.84
CA LEU A 84 -1.35 19.26 -4.94
C LEU A 84 -1.29 20.79 -5.09
N ASP A 85 -0.93 21.50 -4.03
CA ASP A 85 -0.77 22.95 -4.02
C ASP A 85 0.54 23.41 -4.70
N THR A 86 1.43 22.47 -5.03
CA THR A 86 2.67 22.71 -5.79
C THR A 86 2.47 22.46 -7.30
N GLY A 87 3.39 22.97 -8.13
CA GLY A 87 3.45 22.65 -9.56
C GLY A 87 3.70 21.17 -9.79
N ALA A 88 4.78 20.67 -9.20
CA ALA A 88 5.16 19.26 -9.21
C ALA A 88 4.05 18.30 -8.75
N GLY A 89 3.24 18.66 -7.74
CA GLY A 89 2.14 17.79 -7.29
C GLY A 89 0.97 17.69 -8.28
N ARG A 90 0.71 18.75 -9.05
CA ARG A 90 -0.26 18.69 -10.16
C ARG A 90 0.26 17.81 -11.31
N GLU A 91 1.55 17.86 -11.58
CA GLU A 91 2.20 16.96 -12.55
C GLU A 91 2.14 15.51 -12.05
N ALA A 92 2.42 15.27 -10.77
CA ALA A 92 2.29 13.95 -10.16
C ALA A 92 0.88 13.37 -10.30
N ARG A 93 -0.14 14.19 -10.01
CA ARG A 93 -1.53 13.79 -10.22
C ARG A 93 -1.83 13.48 -11.69
N ALA A 94 -1.33 14.29 -12.62
CA ALA A 94 -1.54 14.07 -14.05
C ALA A 94 -0.90 12.75 -14.53
N ASN A 95 0.32 12.46 -14.06
CA ASN A 95 1.02 11.20 -14.35
C ASN A 95 0.26 10.00 -13.75
N ALA A 96 -0.18 10.09 -12.49
CA ALA A 96 -1.02 9.07 -11.87
C ALA A 96 -2.34 8.86 -12.63
N GLN A 97 -3.00 9.93 -13.11
CA GLN A 97 -4.21 9.85 -13.93
C GLN A 97 -4.01 9.13 -15.26
N ALA A 98 -2.85 9.31 -15.90
CA ALA A 98 -2.51 8.61 -17.13
C ALA A 98 -2.33 7.10 -16.89
N LEU A 99 -1.75 6.72 -15.76
CA LEU A 99 -1.52 5.33 -15.36
C LEU A 99 -2.76 4.65 -14.76
N LEU A 100 -3.66 5.43 -14.16
CA LEU A 100 -4.90 5.00 -13.49
C LEU A 100 -6.13 5.65 -14.12
N PRO A 101 -6.49 5.35 -15.39
CA PRO A 101 -7.64 5.99 -16.00
C PRO A 101 -8.93 5.65 -15.24
N VAL A 102 -9.72 6.68 -14.91
CA VAL A 102 -10.98 6.53 -14.19
C VAL A 102 -11.91 5.51 -14.87
N GLY A 103 -12.52 4.64 -14.07
CA GLY A 103 -13.38 3.55 -14.52
C GLY A 103 -12.65 2.26 -14.92
N ARG A 104 -11.31 2.28 -15.03
CA ARG A 104 -10.49 1.08 -15.30
C ARG A 104 -10.23 0.30 -14.02
N SER A 105 -10.02 -1.01 -14.20
CA SER A 105 -9.72 -1.93 -13.10
C SER A 105 -8.22 -1.93 -12.79
N VAL A 106 -7.90 -1.92 -11.50
CA VAL A 106 -6.55 -2.05 -10.93
C VAL A 106 -6.53 -3.23 -9.99
N THR A 107 -5.34 -3.79 -9.74
CA THR A 107 -5.14 -4.82 -8.73
C THR A 107 -4.46 -4.22 -7.51
N LEU A 108 -5.07 -4.41 -6.34
CA LEU A 108 -4.56 -3.94 -5.06
C LEU A 108 -4.05 -5.12 -4.25
N ARG A 109 -2.85 -5.01 -3.70
CA ARG A 109 -2.29 -6.02 -2.79
C ARG A 109 -1.87 -5.34 -1.49
N ALA A 110 -2.25 -5.93 -0.37
CA ALA A 110 -1.82 -5.46 0.95
C ALA A 110 -0.39 -5.94 1.28
N GLU A 111 0.32 -5.18 2.11
CA GLU A 111 1.53 -5.64 2.78
C GLU A 111 1.14 -6.32 4.12
N PRO A 112 1.66 -7.52 4.42
CA PRO A 112 1.38 -8.17 5.71
C PRO A 112 1.72 -7.26 6.90
N GLY A 113 0.76 -7.09 7.80
CA GLY A 113 0.93 -6.23 8.98
C GLY A 113 0.71 -4.73 8.73
N VAL A 114 0.48 -4.31 7.49
CA VAL A 114 0.26 -2.91 7.12
C VAL A 114 -1.01 -2.78 6.26
N ASP A 115 -2.11 -2.30 6.87
CA ASP A 115 -3.39 -2.16 6.16
C ASP A 115 -3.82 -0.71 5.95
N ARG A 116 -3.70 0.12 6.98
CA ARG A 116 -4.16 1.50 6.98
C ARG A 116 -3.16 2.44 7.64
N ASP A 117 -3.18 3.68 7.21
CA ASP A 117 -2.46 4.77 7.87
C ASP A 117 -3.33 5.44 8.97
N PRO A 118 -2.78 6.38 9.76
CA PRO A 118 -3.54 7.11 10.76
C PRO A 118 -4.73 7.92 10.22
N TYR A 119 -4.73 8.22 8.92
CA TYR A 119 -5.82 8.92 8.22
C TYR A 119 -6.87 7.96 7.65
N SER A 120 -6.79 6.67 8.02
CA SER A 120 -7.69 5.60 7.57
C SER A 120 -7.66 5.31 6.07
N ARG A 121 -6.62 5.76 5.35
CA ARG A 121 -6.39 5.37 3.94
C ARG A 121 -5.84 3.96 3.89
N HIS A 122 -6.25 3.19 2.89
CA HIS A 122 -5.74 1.85 2.67
C HIS A 122 -4.36 1.89 2.01
N LEU A 123 -3.39 1.24 2.63
CA LEU A 123 -2.03 1.14 2.14
C LEU A 123 -1.91 -0.07 1.20
N ARG A 124 -1.65 0.16 -0.09
CA ARG A 124 -1.63 -0.92 -1.09
C ARG A 124 -0.49 -0.78 -2.08
N TYR A 125 0.04 -1.92 -2.51
CA TYR A 125 0.71 -2.02 -3.81
C TYR A 125 -0.34 -2.01 -4.91
N VAL A 126 -0.06 -1.30 -6.00
CA VAL A 126 -1.05 -1.04 -7.05
C VAL A 126 -0.51 -1.47 -8.40
N THR A 127 -1.11 -2.50 -8.99
CA THR A 127 -0.85 -2.87 -10.38
C THR A 127 -1.86 -2.17 -11.29
N THR A 128 -1.33 -1.39 -12.24
CA THR A 128 -2.10 -0.62 -13.21
C THR A 128 -2.86 -1.54 -14.18
N PRO A 129 -3.82 -1.01 -14.97
CA PRO A 129 -4.49 -1.80 -16.01
C PRO A 129 -3.52 -2.32 -17.09
N ALA A 130 -2.36 -1.69 -17.25
CA ALA A 130 -1.30 -2.11 -18.18
C ALA A 130 -0.40 -3.21 -17.60
N GLY A 131 -0.59 -3.59 -16.33
CA GLY A 131 0.21 -4.60 -15.64
C GLY A 131 1.49 -4.08 -14.99
N SER A 132 1.80 -2.78 -15.09
CA SER A 132 2.93 -2.17 -14.39
C SER A 132 2.61 -1.90 -12.92
N ASP A 133 3.63 -1.89 -12.08
CA ASP A 133 3.53 -1.40 -10.70
C ASP A 133 3.51 0.13 -10.70
N LEU A 134 2.50 0.73 -10.07
CA LEU A 134 2.31 2.19 -10.06
C LEU A 134 3.45 2.89 -9.33
N GLY A 135 3.89 2.39 -8.17
CA GLY A 135 4.97 3.00 -7.41
C GLY A 135 6.27 3.06 -8.22
N THR A 136 6.63 1.94 -8.87
CA THR A 136 7.78 1.84 -9.77
C THR A 136 7.64 2.73 -11.01
N ALA A 137 6.42 2.94 -11.51
CA ALA A 137 6.18 3.82 -12.66
C ALA A 137 6.27 5.30 -12.30
N MET A 138 5.93 5.67 -11.06
CA MET A 138 5.96 7.06 -10.58
C MET A 138 7.34 7.47 -10.06
N ILE A 139 8.14 6.54 -9.51
CA ILE A 139 9.41 6.87 -8.83
C ILE A 139 10.50 7.41 -9.76
N GLY A 140 10.40 7.20 -11.08
CA GLY A 140 11.33 7.79 -12.05
C GLY A 140 11.07 9.28 -12.33
N GLU A 141 9.96 9.83 -11.81
CA GLU A 141 9.58 11.21 -12.04
C GLU A 141 10.02 12.10 -10.87
N PRO A 142 10.50 13.34 -11.12
CA PRO A 142 11.07 14.20 -10.09
C PRO A 142 10.05 14.64 -9.03
N HIS A 143 8.76 14.46 -9.25
CA HIS A 143 7.71 14.82 -8.30
C HIS A 143 7.40 13.72 -7.26
N THR A 144 8.03 12.55 -7.35
CA THR A 144 7.79 11.41 -6.47
C THR A 144 9.10 10.90 -5.91
N GLY A 145 9.12 10.53 -4.63
CA GLY A 145 10.29 9.98 -3.96
C GLY A 145 9.94 8.74 -3.16
N VAL A 146 10.97 8.05 -2.66
CA VAL A 146 10.80 6.90 -1.78
C VAL A 146 10.26 7.38 -0.43
N TYR A 147 9.20 6.73 0.05
CA TYR A 147 8.67 6.99 1.38
C TYR A 147 9.53 6.26 2.44
N GLU A 148 10.13 7.03 3.35
CA GLU A 148 11.07 6.52 4.36
C GLU A 148 10.39 6.11 5.67
N GLY A 149 9.06 6.22 5.77
CA GLY A 149 8.30 5.89 6.99
C GLY A 149 8.03 4.39 7.21
N GLY A 150 8.54 3.51 6.35
CA GLY A 150 8.56 2.06 6.61
C GLY A 150 7.21 1.35 6.45
N ASP A 151 6.36 1.77 5.52
CA ASP A 151 5.05 1.14 5.25
C ASP A 151 5.11 -0.04 4.27
N ALA A 152 6.21 -0.19 3.53
CA ALA A 152 6.37 -1.16 2.47
C ALA A 152 7.47 -2.19 2.76
N ALA A 153 7.38 -3.35 2.11
CA ALA A 153 8.38 -4.41 2.23
C ALA A 153 9.79 -3.90 1.88
N PRO A 154 10.83 -4.25 2.66
CA PRO A 154 12.20 -3.78 2.41
C PRO A 154 12.72 -4.06 0.99
N ALA A 155 12.36 -5.22 0.42
CA ALA A 155 12.74 -5.58 -0.95
C ALA A 155 12.05 -4.70 -2.01
N TYR A 156 10.81 -4.27 -1.75
CA TYR A 156 10.09 -3.35 -2.62
C TYR A 156 10.73 -1.96 -2.58
N VAL A 157 11.01 -1.44 -1.39
CA VAL A 157 11.71 -0.16 -1.19
C VAL A 157 13.10 -0.17 -1.86
N ALA A 158 13.85 -1.27 -1.75
CA ALA A 158 15.12 -1.43 -2.46
C ALA A 158 14.96 -1.50 -4.00
N GLY A 159 13.80 -1.94 -4.49
CA GLY A 159 13.41 -1.83 -5.90
C GLY A 159 13.20 -0.37 -6.30
N LEU A 160 12.39 0.37 -5.54
CA LEU A 160 12.13 1.79 -5.78
C LEU A 160 13.41 2.61 -5.80
N ARG A 161 14.29 2.46 -4.80
CA ARG A 161 15.58 3.17 -4.75
C ARG A 161 16.50 2.90 -5.94
N ARG A 162 16.33 1.77 -6.64
CA ARG A 162 17.09 1.47 -7.86
C ARG A 162 16.47 2.06 -9.12
N ALA A 163 15.16 2.32 -9.09
CA ALA A 163 14.40 2.92 -10.17
C ALA A 163 14.27 4.46 -10.02
N ASP A 164 14.62 4.99 -8.86
CA ASP A 164 14.63 6.41 -8.56
C ASP A 164 15.78 7.11 -9.32
N ASP A 165 15.40 7.97 -10.28
CA ASP A 165 16.33 8.69 -11.17
C ASP A 165 16.87 10.00 -10.55
N GLY A 166 16.37 10.39 -9.37
CA GLY A 166 16.83 11.61 -8.70
C GLY A 166 15.93 12.04 -7.54
N PRO A 167 16.41 12.97 -6.68
CA PRO A 167 15.64 13.35 -5.51
C PRO A 167 14.27 13.91 -5.89
N ARG A 168 13.26 13.64 -5.05
CA ARG A 168 11.98 14.32 -5.13
C ARG A 168 12.17 15.83 -4.99
N VAL A 169 11.72 16.59 -5.99
CA VAL A 169 11.73 18.04 -6.04
C VAL A 169 10.29 18.55 -6.04
N CYS A 170 9.88 19.14 -4.92
CA CYS A 170 8.63 19.89 -4.86
C CYS A 170 8.92 21.38 -4.91
N ASP A 171 8.23 22.08 -5.80
CA ASP A 171 8.21 23.53 -5.77
C ASP A 171 7.52 24.02 -4.51
N THR A 172 7.76 25.29 -4.15
CA THR A 172 6.98 25.93 -3.09
C THR A 172 5.49 25.90 -3.44
N PRO A 173 4.61 25.68 -2.45
CA PRO A 173 3.17 25.82 -2.62
C PRO A 173 2.89 27.14 -3.32
N THR A 174 2.39 27.05 -4.56
CA THR A 174 1.94 28.26 -5.23
C THR A 174 0.67 28.63 -4.51
N ALA A 175 0.65 29.79 -3.83
CA ALA A 175 -0.56 30.35 -3.26
C ALA A 175 -1.68 30.12 -4.28
N ALA A 176 -2.72 29.36 -3.87
CA ALA A 176 -3.76 28.87 -4.76
C ALA A 176 -4.11 29.99 -5.73
N PRO A 177 -4.13 29.75 -7.07
CA PRO A 177 -4.53 30.79 -7.98
C PRO A 177 -5.90 31.25 -7.49
N THR A 178 -5.96 32.48 -6.98
CA THR A 178 -7.23 33.13 -6.68
C THR A 178 -7.94 33.06 -8.00
N THR A 179 -8.96 32.18 -8.10
CA THR A 179 -9.86 32.15 -9.23
C THR A 179 -10.54 33.50 -9.24
N THR A 180 -9.86 34.46 -9.86
CA THR A 180 -10.48 35.61 -10.47
C THR A 180 -11.38 34.97 -11.51
N PRO A 181 -12.71 35.01 -11.36
CA PRO A 181 -13.58 34.51 -12.41
C PRO A 181 -13.15 35.20 -13.71
N ALA A 182 -12.84 34.41 -14.73
CA ALA A 182 -12.60 34.93 -16.06
C ALA A 182 -13.75 35.88 -16.39
N PRO A 183 -13.50 37.13 -16.85
CA PRO A 183 -14.59 37.97 -17.31
C PRO A 183 -15.30 37.20 -18.40
N ALA A 184 -16.62 37.08 -18.26
CA ALA A 184 -17.48 36.58 -19.32
C ALA A 184 -17.30 37.52 -20.51
N THR A 185 -16.43 37.14 -21.45
CA THR A 185 -16.34 37.79 -22.75
C THR A 185 -17.60 37.40 -23.50
N THR A 186 -18.60 38.27 -23.41
CA THR A 186 -19.81 38.25 -24.22
C THR A 186 -19.40 38.45 -25.67
N ALA A 187 -19.16 37.35 -26.40
CA ALA A 187 -19.07 37.41 -27.85
C ALA A 187 -20.44 37.85 -28.41
N PRO A 188 -20.51 38.86 -29.29
CA PRO A 188 -21.76 39.20 -29.96
C PRO A 188 -22.17 38.03 -30.87
N ARG A 189 -23.31 37.44 -30.53
CA ARG A 189 -23.97 36.41 -31.34
C ARG A 189 -24.52 37.08 -32.60
N THR A 190 -23.75 37.04 -33.68
CA THR A 190 -24.22 37.41 -35.01
C THR A 190 -25.37 36.51 -35.41
N ALA A 191 -26.55 37.10 -35.62
CA ALA A 191 -27.75 36.40 -36.03
C ALA A 191 -27.62 35.89 -37.46
N ALA A 192 -27.65 34.57 -37.65
CA ALA A 192 -27.88 33.95 -38.95
C ALA A 192 -29.37 34.02 -39.32
N PRO A 193 -29.73 34.24 -40.61
CA PRO A 193 -31.10 34.39 -41.04
C PRO A 193 -31.88 33.06 -40.94
N ARG A 194 -33.08 33.12 -40.36
CA ARG A 194 -34.02 32.01 -40.24
C ARG A 194 -34.70 31.77 -41.59
N THR A 195 -34.31 30.72 -42.29
CA THR A 195 -35.11 30.12 -43.35
C THR A 195 -36.27 29.35 -42.70
N ALA A 196 -37.51 29.71 -43.06
CA ALA A 196 -38.71 28.99 -42.64
C ALA A 196 -38.79 27.63 -43.36
N ALA A 197 -39.10 26.58 -42.60
CA ALA A 197 -39.46 25.24 -43.11
C ALA A 197 -40.46 24.57 -42.15
N PRO A 198 -41.30 23.65 -42.64
CA PRO A 198 -42.74 23.65 -42.38
C PRO A 198 -43.18 22.83 -41.16
N ALA A 199 -44.43 23.10 -40.76
CA ALA A 199 -45.17 22.42 -39.71
C ALA A 199 -45.17 20.90 -39.91
N THR A 200 -44.54 20.20 -38.97
CA THR A 200 -44.69 18.76 -38.78
C THR A 200 -45.61 18.51 -37.59
N THR A 201 -46.53 17.58 -37.81
CA THR A 201 -47.61 17.17 -36.94
C THR A 201 -47.07 16.72 -35.58
N ARG A 202 -47.62 17.28 -34.50
CA ARG A 202 -47.33 16.90 -33.11
C ARG A 202 -47.72 15.43 -32.88
N PRO A 203 -46.80 14.54 -32.48
CA PRO A 203 -47.15 13.20 -32.04
C PRO A 203 -48.00 13.26 -30.77
N ALA A 204 -48.97 12.36 -30.65
CA ALA A 204 -49.80 12.20 -29.46
C ALA A 204 -48.93 12.02 -28.19
N PRO A 205 -49.32 12.58 -27.04
CA PRO A 205 -48.58 12.43 -25.80
C PRO A 205 -48.53 10.94 -25.41
N ALA A 206 -47.34 10.48 -25.02
CA ALA A 206 -47.14 9.15 -24.48
C ALA A 206 -48.04 8.94 -23.23
N PRO A 207 -48.59 7.73 -23.04
CA PRO A 207 -49.36 7.42 -21.83
C PRO A 207 -48.46 7.59 -20.61
N GLN A 208 -48.94 8.36 -19.63
CA GLN A 208 -48.26 8.54 -18.35
C GLN A 208 -48.13 7.18 -17.65
N PRO A 209 -46.96 6.83 -17.09
CA PRO A 209 -46.82 5.64 -16.27
C PRO A 209 -47.85 5.67 -15.15
N LEU A 210 -48.61 4.58 -15.00
CA LEU A 210 -49.53 4.39 -13.88
C LEU A 210 -48.79 4.67 -12.57
N ALA A 211 -49.39 5.51 -11.72
CA ALA A 211 -48.87 5.80 -10.39
C ALA A 211 -48.58 4.48 -9.66
N GLN A 212 -47.33 4.30 -9.24
CA GLN A 212 -46.93 3.14 -8.46
C GLN A 212 -47.74 3.13 -7.15
N PRO A 213 -48.21 1.97 -6.67
CA PRO A 213 -48.87 1.87 -5.37
C PRO A 213 -47.97 2.43 -4.28
N ALA A 214 -48.54 3.20 -3.35
CA ALA A 214 -47.80 3.71 -2.20
C ALA A 214 -47.11 2.54 -1.45
N PRO A 215 -45.87 2.73 -0.98
CA PRO A 215 -45.20 1.72 -0.17
C PRO A 215 -46.04 1.43 1.08
N ARG A 216 -46.15 0.16 1.45
CA ARG A 216 -46.87 -0.26 2.65
C ARG A 216 -46.25 0.43 3.87
N PRO A 217 -47.05 0.85 4.88
CA PRO A 217 -46.51 1.33 6.14
C PRO A 217 -45.53 0.30 6.71
N ALA A 218 -44.36 0.78 7.13
CA ALA A 218 -43.38 -0.06 7.79
C ALA A 218 -44.02 -0.70 9.05
N PRO A 219 -43.70 -1.97 9.36
CA PRO A 219 -44.12 -2.59 10.61
C PRO A 219 -43.59 -1.77 11.79
N ALA A 220 -44.39 -1.70 12.87
CA ALA A 220 -44.00 -1.04 14.10
C ALA A 220 -42.69 -1.64 14.64
N PRO A 221 -41.78 -0.83 15.22
CA PRO A 221 -40.54 -1.34 15.78
C PRO A 221 -40.86 -2.35 16.88
N GLU A 222 -40.20 -3.51 16.79
CA GLU A 222 -40.18 -4.53 17.83
C GLU A 222 -39.50 -3.95 19.09
N PRO A 223 -39.97 -4.26 20.31
CA PRO A 223 -39.37 -3.72 21.53
C PRO A 223 -37.90 -4.09 21.62
N GLU A 224 -37.05 -3.10 21.93
CA GLU A 224 -35.61 -3.28 22.13
C GLU A 224 -35.34 -4.33 23.21
N PRO A 225 -34.49 -5.34 22.95
CA PRO A 225 -34.04 -6.27 23.98
C PRO A 225 -33.22 -5.53 25.05
N GLU A 226 -33.41 -5.92 26.32
CA GLU A 226 -32.59 -5.44 27.45
C GLU A 226 -31.08 -5.63 27.15
N PRO A 227 -30.21 -4.70 27.58
CA PRO A 227 -28.80 -4.74 27.25
C PRO A 227 -28.16 -5.99 27.85
N GLU A 228 -27.72 -6.87 26.94
CA GLU A 228 -26.82 -7.98 27.24
C GLU A 228 -25.47 -7.40 27.72
N PRO A 229 -24.84 -7.96 28.77
CA PRO A 229 -23.58 -7.43 29.27
C PRO A 229 -22.54 -7.39 28.14
N GLU A 230 -21.97 -6.21 27.92
CA GLU A 230 -21.04 -5.97 26.81
C GLU A 230 -19.88 -7.00 26.87
N PRO A 231 -19.59 -7.71 25.77
CA PRO A 231 -18.38 -8.49 25.70
C PRO A 231 -17.21 -7.52 25.81
N GLN A 232 -16.42 -7.70 26.86
CA GLN A 232 -15.17 -6.97 27.09
C GLN A 232 -14.34 -7.11 25.81
N ARG A 233 -14.15 -5.99 25.10
CA ARG A 233 -13.24 -5.97 23.97
C ARG A 233 -11.87 -6.32 24.51
N GLU A 234 -11.37 -7.48 24.11
CA GLU A 234 -10.01 -7.91 24.37
C GLU A 234 -9.08 -6.86 23.74
N SER A 235 -8.52 -6.00 24.58
CA SER A 235 -7.42 -5.09 24.28
C SER A 235 -6.14 -5.92 24.17
N SER A 236 -5.99 -6.69 23.10
CA SER A 236 -4.84 -7.59 22.93
C SER A 236 -3.59 -6.87 22.41
N GLY A 237 -3.20 -5.76 23.05
CA GLY A 237 -1.96 -5.06 22.71
C GLY A 237 -1.81 -3.66 23.31
N CYS A 238 -2.55 -3.32 24.37
CA CYS A 238 -2.34 -2.09 25.12
C CYS A 238 -1.85 -2.46 26.51
N HIS A 239 -0.72 -1.90 26.91
CA HIS A 239 -0.15 -2.13 28.23
C HIS A 239 -1.05 -1.49 29.30
N PRO A 240 -1.47 -2.24 30.33
CA PRO A 240 -2.47 -1.81 31.31
C PRO A 240 -2.01 -0.67 32.23
N SER A 241 -0.69 -0.45 32.34
CA SER A 241 -0.12 0.60 33.19
C SER A 241 -0.16 2.01 32.60
N TYR A 242 -0.64 2.20 31.37
CA TYR A 242 -0.58 3.48 30.69
C TYR A 242 -1.92 3.91 30.10
N THR A 243 -2.23 5.19 30.21
CA THR A 243 -3.43 5.80 29.63
C THR A 243 -3.06 7.12 28.96
N PRO A 244 -3.34 7.33 27.65
CA PRO A 244 -4.05 6.45 26.72
C PRO A 244 -3.23 5.20 26.32
N CYS A 245 -3.83 4.27 25.55
CA CYS A 245 -3.23 2.99 25.17
C CYS A 245 -1.78 3.15 24.67
N VAL A 246 -0.84 2.52 25.38
CA VAL A 246 0.55 2.33 24.93
C VAL A 246 0.70 0.88 24.46
N PRO A 247 1.21 0.62 23.26
CA PRO A 247 1.40 -0.74 22.76
C PRO A 247 2.29 -1.61 23.67
N ASP A 248 2.04 -2.91 23.73
CA ASP A 248 2.96 -3.84 24.39
C ASP A 248 4.18 -4.10 23.48
N GLY A 249 5.40 -3.81 23.98
CA GLY A 249 6.64 -3.99 23.22
C GLY A 249 7.91 -3.90 24.09
N PRO A 250 9.09 -4.31 23.58
CA PRO A 250 10.34 -4.16 24.32
C PRO A 250 10.83 -2.71 24.28
N ASP A 251 11.06 -2.11 25.46
CA ASP A 251 11.74 -0.82 25.68
C ASP A 251 11.19 0.33 24.83
N LEU A 252 9.97 0.78 25.14
CA LEU A 252 9.32 1.91 24.49
C LEU A 252 9.69 3.23 25.17
N ASP A 253 10.20 4.19 24.41
CA ASP A 253 10.52 5.54 24.86
C ASP A 253 9.50 6.59 24.36
N CYS A 254 9.51 7.78 24.98
CA CYS A 254 8.65 8.91 24.60
C CYS A 254 8.68 9.29 23.12
N PRO A 255 9.84 9.31 22.42
CA PRO A 255 9.87 9.59 20.98
C PRO A 255 9.19 8.51 20.13
N GLN A 256 9.09 7.27 20.62
CA GLN A 256 8.47 6.17 19.91
C GLN A 256 6.94 6.20 20.03
N ILE A 257 6.41 6.62 21.18
CA ILE A 257 4.95 6.76 21.35
C ILE A 257 4.44 8.10 20.82
N GLY A 258 5.21 9.18 20.97
CA GLY A 258 4.90 10.50 20.38
C GLY A 258 3.73 11.25 21.03
N PHE A 259 3.25 10.84 22.21
CA PHE A 259 2.19 11.51 22.97
C PHE A 259 2.43 11.40 24.50
N ALA A 260 1.83 12.31 25.26
CA ALA A 260 1.86 12.27 26.72
C ALA A 260 0.98 11.14 27.29
N VAL A 261 1.45 10.48 28.35
CA VAL A 261 0.77 9.35 28.99
C VAL A 261 0.62 9.57 30.48
N THR A 262 -0.44 9.03 31.05
CA THR A 262 -0.61 8.87 32.50
C THR A 262 -0.22 7.46 32.88
N VAL A 263 0.66 7.32 33.86
CA VAL A 263 1.11 6.04 34.39
C VAL A 263 0.18 5.64 35.54
N THR A 264 -0.67 4.65 35.28
CA THR A 264 -1.71 4.14 36.21
C THR A 264 -1.29 2.84 36.90
N GLY A 265 -0.20 2.22 36.47
CA GLY A 265 0.36 0.97 37.01
C GLY A 265 1.89 1.00 37.09
N PRO A 266 2.57 -0.16 37.17
CA PRO A 266 4.03 -0.21 37.14
C PRO A 266 4.61 0.44 35.87
N ASP A 267 5.60 1.32 36.05
CA ASP A 267 6.28 2.00 34.93
C ASP A 267 7.36 1.11 34.30
N GLU A 268 6.94 0.06 33.59
CA GLU A 268 7.84 -0.93 32.96
C GLU A 268 8.67 -0.32 31.81
N PHE A 269 8.11 0.68 31.11
CA PHE A 269 8.75 1.39 30.00
C PHE A 269 9.48 2.67 30.43
N ARG A 270 9.49 2.99 31.73
CA ARG A 270 10.16 4.17 32.29
C ARG A 270 9.74 5.50 31.64
N LEU A 271 8.47 5.61 31.26
CA LEU A 271 7.93 6.78 30.58
C LEU A 271 7.75 7.96 31.54
N ASP A 272 7.55 7.70 32.84
CA ASP A 272 7.39 8.66 33.94
C ASP A 272 8.74 9.24 34.44
N GLY A 273 9.79 9.09 33.63
CA GLY A 273 11.07 9.72 33.87
C GLY A 273 11.70 9.35 35.22
N SER A 274 12.14 10.36 35.96
CA SER A 274 12.85 10.20 37.25
C SER A 274 12.09 10.83 38.42
N ASP A 275 11.09 11.64 38.13
CA ASP A 275 10.19 12.33 39.05
C ASP A 275 9.04 11.43 39.52
N ASN A 276 8.65 10.41 38.74
CA ASN A 276 7.65 9.40 39.11
C ASN A 276 6.33 10.04 39.62
N ASP A 277 5.86 11.09 38.94
CA ASP A 277 4.68 11.85 39.35
C ASP A 277 3.39 11.32 38.71
N GLY A 278 3.48 10.21 37.97
CA GLY A 278 2.40 9.54 37.27
C GLY A 278 2.18 10.07 35.86
N LYS A 279 3.09 10.89 35.32
CA LYS A 279 2.97 11.50 34.00
C LYS A 279 4.20 11.24 33.16
N GLY A 280 4.03 10.40 32.15
CA GLY A 280 5.04 10.16 31.16
C GLY A 280 4.99 11.10 29.96
N CYS A 281 6.17 11.39 29.41
CA CYS A 281 6.31 12.09 28.13
C CYS A 281 5.63 13.47 28.08
N GLU A 282 5.71 14.23 29.16
CA GLU A 282 5.07 15.56 29.30
C GLU A 282 5.49 16.57 28.21
N SER A 283 6.63 16.37 27.55
CA SER A 283 7.03 17.19 26.39
C SER A 283 6.09 17.09 25.18
N TYR A 284 5.15 16.14 25.20
CA TYR A 284 4.17 15.90 24.14
C TYR A 284 2.73 16.26 24.57
N GLY A 285 2.54 16.93 25.71
CA GLY A 285 1.23 17.26 26.31
C GLY A 285 1.05 18.72 26.70
#